data_AF-A0A3D0PYF0-F1
#
_entry.id   AF-A0A3D0PYF0-F1
#
_cell.length_a   1.000
_cell.length_b   1.000
_cell.length_c   1.000
_cell.angle_alpha   90.00
_cell.angle_beta   90.00
_cell.angle_gamma   90.00
#
_symmetry.space_group_name_H-M   'P 1'
#
loop_
_entity.id
_entity.type
_entity.pdbx_description
1 polymer ?
#
loop_
_entity_poly.entity_id
_entity_poly.type
_entity_poly.pdbx_seq_one_letter_code
_entity_poly.pdbx_strand_id
1 'polypeptide(L)'
;FDGDADRCLAVDSEGNMVNGDQIMGILARAKKNAGKLNHDTLVVTVMSNLGLKLALRSMGIKTVQTNVGDRYVLEEMLRGDYSLGGEQSGHVINREFATTGDGTLTALTLCNEVVNSGKSLKELAADFPQLPQTLINVPNVDKMASKTNAKIQAAVEREEKLLGDTGRVLLRPSGTEPLVRVMAEAETQQQADEVCDRLAKIVAEELAL
;
A
#
# COMPACT_ATOMS: atom_id res chain seq x y z
N PHE A 1 4.28 15.94 -9.39
CA PHE A 1 2.90 15.75 -9.87
C PHE A 1 2.94 15.01 -11.18
N ASP A 2 1.87 14.30 -11.52
CA ASP A 2 1.66 13.74 -12.85
C ASP A 2 0.92 14.73 -13.77
N GLY A 3 0.48 14.27 -14.95
CA GLY A 3 0.06 15.12 -16.06
C GLY A 3 -1.21 15.94 -15.82
N ASP A 4 -2.13 15.41 -15.02
CA ASP A 4 -3.39 16.04 -14.61
C ASP A 4 -3.42 16.42 -13.11
N ALA A 5 -2.31 16.22 -12.41
CA ALA A 5 -2.07 16.64 -11.03
C ALA A 5 -3.01 16.04 -9.98
N ASP A 6 -3.58 14.86 -10.23
CA ASP A 6 -4.32 14.08 -9.22
C ASP A 6 -3.36 13.31 -8.28
N ARG A 7 -2.06 13.19 -8.65
CA ARG A 7 -1.03 12.52 -7.83
C ARG A 7 0.05 13.43 -7.30
N CYS A 8 0.46 13.13 -6.06
CA CYS A 8 1.61 13.74 -5.41
C CYS A 8 2.57 12.68 -4.87
N LEU A 9 3.82 12.77 -5.29
CA LEU A 9 4.98 12.18 -4.60
C LEU A 9 5.88 13.35 -4.19
N ALA A 10 6.64 13.16 -3.12
CA ALA A 10 7.55 14.17 -2.62
C ALA A 10 9.00 13.65 -2.59
N VAL A 11 9.94 14.58 -2.40
CA VAL A 11 11.36 14.26 -2.22
C VAL A 11 11.82 14.99 -0.97
N ASP A 12 12.51 14.29 -0.08
CA ASP A 12 13.03 14.89 1.14
C ASP A 12 14.29 15.75 0.88
N SER A 13 14.82 16.37 1.93
CA SER A 13 16.00 17.25 1.83
C SER A 13 17.29 16.53 1.44
N GLU A 14 17.31 15.19 1.46
CA GLU A 14 18.47 14.36 1.08
C GLU A 14 18.30 13.74 -0.30
N GLY A 15 17.19 14.01 -0.99
CA GLY A 15 16.91 13.46 -2.31
C GLY A 15 16.21 12.11 -2.28
N ASN A 16 15.75 11.64 -1.12
CA ASN A 16 15.00 10.38 -1.02
C ASN A 16 13.55 10.58 -1.46
N MET A 17 13.02 9.62 -2.21
CA MET A 17 11.61 9.59 -2.59
C MET A 17 10.72 9.36 -1.37
N VAL A 18 9.62 10.12 -1.29
CA VAL A 18 8.55 9.94 -0.32
C VAL A 18 7.27 9.61 -1.09
N ASN A 19 6.84 8.35 -1.02
CA ASN A 19 5.73 7.86 -1.83
C ASN A 19 4.36 8.12 -1.21
N GLY A 20 3.28 7.73 -1.92
CA GLY A 20 1.90 7.94 -1.45
C GLY A 20 1.60 7.26 -0.12
N ASP A 21 2.20 6.10 0.17
CA ASP A 21 2.00 5.42 1.45
C ASP A 21 2.57 6.24 2.61
N GLN A 22 3.78 6.77 2.46
CA GLN A 22 4.41 7.62 3.48
C GLN A 22 3.64 8.93 3.66
N ILE A 23 3.22 9.56 2.57
CA ILE A 23 2.40 10.78 2.61
C ILE A 23 1.09 10.52 3.35
N MET A 24 0.36 9.46 2.99
CA MET A 24 -0.87 9.08 3.67
C MET A 24 -0.64 8.77 5.15
N GLY A 25 0.46 8.09 5.50
CA GLY A 25 0.82 7.83 6.89
C GLY A 25 1.00 9.12 7.70
N ILE A 26 1.78 10.06 7.17
CA ILE A 26 2.03 11.38 7.78
C ILE A 26 0.70 12.11 8.00
N LEU A 27 -0.13 12.19 6.97
CA LEU A 27 -1.43 12.89 7.02
C LEU A 27 -2.43 12.17 7.94
N ALA A 28 -2.45 10.85 7.97
CA ALA A 28 -3.33 10.07 8.84
C ALA A 28 -2.97 10.30 10.32
N ARG A 29 -1.68 10.27 10.67
CA ARG A 29 -1.21 10.59 12.02
C ARG A 29 -1.56 12.01 12.41
N ALA A 30 -1.29 12.99 11.54
CA ALA A 30 -1.61 14.39 11.77
C ALA A 30 -3.11 14.59 12.04
N LYS A 31 -3.97 14.01 11.19
CA LYS A 31 -5.42 14.04 11.36
C LYS A 31 -5.87 13.35 12.64
N LYS A 32 -5.29 12.20 13.00
CA LYS A 32 -5.61 11.51 14.25
C LYS A 32 -5.28 12.37 15.47
N ASN A 33 -4.08 12.95 15.51
CA ASN A 33 -3.65 13.83 16.60
C ASN A 33 -4.56 15.06 16.74
N ALA A 34 -5.10 15.56 15.63
CA ALA A 34 -6.06 16.65 15.61
C ALA A 34 -7.52 16.24 15.88
N GLY A 35 -7.82 14.94 16.07
CA GLY A 35 -9.19 14.42 16.22
C GLY A 35 -10.04 14.52 14.94
N LYS A 36 -9.40 14.58 13.77
CA LYS A 36 -10.02 14.76 12.44
C LYS A 36 -9.93 13.53 11.52
N LEU A 37 -9.34 12.43 11.98
CA LEU A 37 -9.32 11.18 11.23
C LEU A 37 -10.59 10.38 11.56
N ASN A 38 -11.55 10.36 10.64
CA ASN A 38 -12.83 9.70 10.90
C ASN A 38 -12.59 8.22 11.24
N HIS A 39 -13.19 7.79 12.36
CA HIS A 39 -13.07 6.43 12.89
C HIS A 39 -11.63 5.96 13.15
N ASP A 40 -10.67 6.89 13.30
CA ASP A 40 -9.24 6.59 13.36
C ASP A 40 -8.78 5.65 12.24
N THR A 41 -9.32 5.83 11.02
CA THR A 41 -9.16 4.86 9.92
C THR A 41 -8.60 5.53 8.66
N LEU A 42 -7.60 4.87 8.04
CA LEU A 42 -7.10 5.18 6.70
C LEU A 42 -7.56 4.11 5.69
N VAL A 43 -8.11 4.53 4.55
CA VAL A 43 -8.44 3.61 3.45
C VAL A 43 -7.25 3.49 2.50
N VAL A 44 -6.80 2.28 2.24
CA VAL A 44 -5.70 1.99 1.32
C VAL A 44 -6.08 0.86 0.37
N THR A 45 -5.28 0.61 -0.66
CA THR A 45 -5.43 -0.60 -1.45
C THR A 45 -4.62 -1.75 -0.85
N VAL A 46 -4.89 -2.96 -1.32
CA VAL A 46 -4.06 -4.14 -1.01
C VAL A 46 -2.58 -3.96 -1.36
N MET A 47 -2.23 -3.01 -2.24
CA MET A 47 -0.85 -2.75 -2.65
C MET A 47 -0.04 -1.94 -1.65
N SER A 48 -0.67 -1.19 -0.74
CA SER A 48 0.08 -0.39 0.23
C SER A 48 0.99 -1.27 1.08
N ASN A 49 2.22 -0.83 1.26
CA ASN A 49 3.30 -1.58 1.90
C ASN A 49 2.93 -1.96 3.35
N LEU A 50 3.32 -3.14 3.80
CA LEU A 50 3.05 -3.63 5.16
C LEU A 50 3.68 -2.72 6.22
N GLY A 51 4.83 -2.09 5.96
CA GLY A 51 5.47 -1.16 6.88
C GLY A 51 4.58 0.02 7.26
N LEU A 52 3.81 0.58 6.30
CA LEU A 52 2.77 1.57 6.59
C LEU A 52 1.72 1.01 7.54
N LYS A 53 1.20 -0.19 7.26
CA LYS A 53 0.13 -0.82 8.05
C LYS A 53 0.59 -1.11 9.48
N LEU A 54 1.82 -1.58 9.66
CA LEU A 54 2.43 -1.83 10.95
C LEU A 54 2.60 -0.54 11.76
N ALA A 55 3.11 0.53 11.12
CA ALA A 55 3.28 1.83 11.74
C ALA A 55 1.93 2.46 12.16
N LEU A 56 0.92 2.40 11.30
CA LEU A 56 -0.41 2.90 11.64
C LEU A 56 -1.04 2.11 12.78
N ARG A 57 -0.90 0.77 12.78
CA ARG A 57 -1.38 -0.09 13.85
C ARG A 57 -0.74 0.25 15.20
N SER A 58 0.56 0.51 15.25
CA SER A 58 1.24 0.90 16.51
C SER A 58 0.78 2.28 17.02
N MET A 59 0.32 3.15 16.11
CA MET A 59 -0.30 4.45 16.44
C MET A 59 -1.80 4.33 16.73
N GLY A 60 -2.38 3.12 16.72
CA GLY A 60 -3.81 2.87 16.91
C GLY A 60 -4.69 3.40 15.77
N ILE A 61 -4.14 3.57 14.57
CA ILE A 61 -4.87 3.90 13.35
C ILE A 61 -5.22 2.59 12.64
N LYS A 62 -6.51 2.39 12.36
CA LYS A 62 -7.02 1.24 11.61
C LYS A 62 -6.76 1.45 10.12
N THR A 63 -6.64 0.36 9.39
CA THR A 63 -6.60 0.39 7.93
C THR A 63 -7.75 -0.41 7.36
N VAL A 64 -8.41 0.14 6.34
CA VAL A 64 -9.36 -0.59 5.52
C VAL A 64 -8.74 -0.78 4.15
N GLN A 65 -8.73 -2.03 3.68
CA GLN A 65 -8.07 -2.41 2.43
C GLN A 65 -9.10 -2.63 1.34
N THR A 66 -8.82 -2.07 0.16
CA THR A 66 -9.65 -2.17 -1.03
C THR A 66 -8.89 -2.82 -2.18
N ASN A 67 -9.60 -3.21 -3.24
CA ASN A 67 -8.94 -3.61 -4.49
C ASN A 67 -8.16 -2.43 -5.10
N VAL A 68 -7.21 -2.73 -5.97
CA VAL A 68 -6.42 -1.70 -6.66
C VAL A 68 -7.30 -0.84 -7.57
N GLY A 69 -7.15 0.48 -7.48
CA GLY A 69 -7.93 1.48 -8.19
C GLY A 69 -8.58 2.48 -7.23
N ASP A 70 -8.34 3.76 -7.48
CA ASP A 70 -8.96 4.94 -6.86
C ASP A 70 -10.47 4.82 -6.61
N ARG A 71 -11.21 4.25 -7.57
CA ARG A 71 -12.65 4.02 -7.45
C ARG A 71 -13.01 3.18 -6.23
N TYR A 72 -12.30 2.09 -5.98
CA TYR A 72 -12.60 1.21 -4.84
C TYR A 72 -12.27 1.90 -3.52
N VAL A 73 -11.20 2.71 -3.51
CA VAL A 73 -10.84 3.54 -2.37
C VAL A 73 -11.98 4.52 -2.07
N LEU A 74 -12.45 5.28 -3.06
CA LEU A 74 -13.51 6.26 -2.87
C LEU A 74 -14.84 5.62 -2.46
N GLU A 75 -15.24 4.52 -3.10
CA GLU A 75 -16.46 3.78 -2.76
C GLU A 75 -16.43 3.32 -1.29
N GLU A 76 -15.30 2.81 -0.82
CA GLU A 76 -15.14 2.39 0.57
C GLU A 76 -15.10 3.58 1.54
N MET A 77 -14.44 4.68 1.16
CA MET A 77 -14.45 5.93 1.92
C MET A 77 -15.86 6.47 2.13
N LEU A 78 -16.70 6.44 1.09
CA LEU A 78 -18.09 6.87 1.17
C LEU A 78 -18.91 5.90 2.03
N ARG A 79 -18.73 4.59 1.85
CA ARG A 79 -19.48 3.56 2.57
C ARG A 79 -19.21 3.59 4.09
N GLY A 80 -17.97 3.83 4.49
CA GLY A 80 -17.55 3.83 5.89
C GLY A 80 -17.35 5.23 6.50
N ASP A 81 -17.78 6.28 5.80
CA ASP A 81 -17.59 7.68 6.19
C ASP A 81 -16.15 8.06 6.60
N TYR A 82 -15.17 7.57 5.84
CA TYR A 82 -13.75 7.83 6.10
C TYR A 82 -13.30 9.16 5.47
N SER A 83 -12.40 9.89 6.15
CA SER A 83 -11.94 11.21 5.72
C SER A 83 -10.67 11.20 4.89
N LEU A 84 -9.88 10.13 4.93
CA LEU A 84 -8.60 10.01 4.22
C LEU A 84 -8.41 8.61 3.62
N GLY A 85 -7.91 8.56 2.39
CA GLY A 85 -7.51 7.33 1.74
C GLY A 85 -6.74 7.56 0.45
N GLY A 86 -6.22 6.50 -0.16
CA GLY A 86 -5.48 6.62 -1.42
C GLY A 86 -4.64 5.41 -1.79
N GLU A 87 -3.69 5.66 -2.67
CA GLU A 87 -2.79 4.66 -3.25
C GLU A 87 -1.32 5.06 -3.10
N GLN A 88 -0.42 4.06 -3.09
CA GLN A 88 1.04 4.25 -3.04
C GLN A 88 1.58 5.13 -4.18
N SER A 89 0.85 5.19 -5.31
CA SER A 89 1.15 6.03 -6.48
C SER A 89 1.09 7.54 -6.21
N GLY A 90 0.55 7.95 -5.05
CA GLY A 90 0.38 9.35 -4.70
C GLY A 90 -1.02 9.91 -5.01
N HIS A 91 -1.95 9.08 -5.51
CA HIS A 91 -3.36 9.45 -5.61
C HIS A 91 -3.97 9.42 -4.20
N VAL A 92 -4.14 10.59 -3.57
CA VAL A 92 -4.61 10.72 -2.19
C VAL A 92 -5.89 11.56 -2.16
N ILE A 93 -6.91 11.00 -1.54
CA ILE A 93 -8.24 11.59 -1.38
C ILE A 93 -8.38 12.10 0.06
N ASN A 94 -8.56 13.40 0.22
CA ASN A 94 -8.88 14.03 1.50
C ASN A 94 -10.30 14.61 1.43
N ARG A 95 -11.26 13.85 1.96
CA ARG A 95 -12.70 14.14 1.85
C ARG A 95 -13.16 15.35 2.65
N GLU A 96 -12.30 15.94 3.48
CA GLU A 96 -12.57 17.24 4.11
C GLU A 96 -12.60 18.37 3.06
N PHE A 97 -11.86 18.23 1.96
CA PHE A 97 -11.65 19.32 1.00
C PHE A 97 -11.97 18.95 -0.45
N ALA A 98 -11.86 17.68 -0.83
CA ALA A 98 -12.05 17.24 -2.21
C ALA A 98 -12.86 15.95 -2.31
N THR A 99 -13.52 15.75 -3.45
CA THR A 99 -14.32 14.54 -3.76
C THR A 99 -13.54 13.52 -4.61
N THR A 100 -12.28 13.81 -4.93
CA THR A 100 -11.38 12.99 -5.77
C THR A 100 -9.94 13.15 -5.28
N GLY A 101 -9.00 12.38 -5.83
CA GLY A 101 -7.58 12.57 -5.61
C GLY A 101 -7.13 13.94 -6.12
N ASP A 102 -6.34 14.65 -5.31
CA ASP A 102 -5.82 15.97 -5.64
C ASP A 102 -4.38 16.06 -5.17
N GLY A 103 -3.44 16.03 -6.12
CA GLY A 103 -2.02 16.08 -5.85
C GLY A 103 -1.60 17.41 -5.26
N THR A 104 -2.19 18.52 -5.70
CA THR A 104 -1.84 19.86 -5.22
C THR A 104 -2.29 20.06 -3.77
N LEU A 105 -3.52 19.66 -3.45
CA LEU A 105 -4.05 19.63 -2.08
C LEU A 105 -3.19 18.72 -1.19
N THR A 106 -2.81 17.55 -1.70
CA THR A 106 -1.94 16.62 -0.98
C THR A 106 -0.58 17.25 -0.66
N ALA A 107 0.04 17.93 -1.62
CA ALA A 107 1.30 18.65 -1.40
C ALA A 107 1.15 19.78 -0.36
N LEU A 108 0.09 20.59 -0.45
CA LEU A 108 -0.16 21.67 0.50
C LEU A 108 -0.39 21.15 1.92
N THR A 109 -1.17 20.09 2.07
CA THR A 109 -1.43 19.47 3.38
C THR A 109 -0.19 18.82 3.97
N LEU A 110 0.66 18.20 3.15
CA LEU A 110 1.96 17.67 3.56
C LEU A 110 2.92 18.78 4.00
N CYS A 111 3.07 19.84 3.22
CA CYS A 111 3.89 21.00 3.58
C CYS A 111 3.41 21.65 4.87
N ASN A 112 2.09 21.79 5.04
CA ASN A 112 1.51 22.31 6.27
C ASN A 112 1.85 21.42 7.48
N GLU A 113 1.86 20.09 7.34
CA GLU A 113 2.29 19.19 8.42
C GLU A 113 3.79 19.28 8.72
N VAL A 114 4.65 19.45 7.71
CA VAL A 114 6.09 19.74 7.89
C VAL A 114 6.26 21.01 8.75
N VAL A 115 5.54 22.08 8.43
CA VAL A 115 5.61 23.33 9.19
C VAL A 115 5.06 23.17 10.61
N ASN A 116 3.88 22.56 10.77
CA ASN A 116 3.21 22.47 12.08
C ASN A 116 3.91 21.53 13.05
N SER A 117 4.50 20.45 12.54
CA SER A 117 5.26 19.50 13.37
C SER A 117 6.63 20.02 13.79
N GLY A 118 7.18 21.00 13.05
CA GLY A 118 8.55 21.48 13.21
C GLY A 118 9.62 20.43 12.82
N LYS A 119 9.21 19.30 12.25
CA LYS A 119 10.10 18.22 11.80
C LYS A 119 10.35 18.33 10.29
N SER A 120 11.52 17.88 9.86
CA SER A 120 11.80 17.71 8.44
C SER A 120 10.92 16.62 7.81
N LEU A 121 10.73 16.67 6.49
CA LEU A 121 10.00 15.63 5.77
C LEU A 121 10.63 14.24 5.96
N LYS A 122 11.96 14.17 6.02
CA LYS A 122 12.70 12.94 6.29
C LYS A 122 12.32 12.33 7.65
N GLU A 123 12.30 13.15 8.69
CA GLU A 123 11.92 12.69 10.04
C GLU A 123 10.45 12.23 10.08
N LEU A 124 9.54 12.93 9.40
CA LEU A 124 8.14 12.53 9.33
C LEU A 124 7.95 11.22 8.55
N ALA A 125 8.67 11.04 7.45
CA ALA A 125 8.57 9.86 6.59
C ALA A 125 9.25 8.62 7.21
N ALA A 126 10.25 8.81 8.08
CA ALA A 126 10.94 7.73 8.80
C ALA A 126 10.01 6.94 9.74
N ASP A 127 8.92 7.55 10.20
CA ASP A 127 7.90 6.88 11.01
C ASP A 127 7.09 5.83 10.20
N PHE A 128 7.21 5.83 8.86
CA PHE A 128 6.49 4.95 7.94
C PHE A 128 7.48 4.21 7.03
N PRO A 129 8.28 3.27 7.57
CA PRO A 129 9.27 2.55 6.79
C PRO A 129 8.61 1.73 5.68
N GLN A 130 9.30 1.61 4.54
CA GLN A 130 8.92 0.69 3.48
C GLN A 130 9.64 -0.63 3.73
N LEU A 131 8.89 -1.70 3.98
CA LEU A 131 9.48 -3.04 3.99
C LEU A 131 9.99 -3.39 2.58
N PRO A 132 11.14 -4.06 2.48
CA PRO A 132 11.59 -4.71 1.26
C PRO A 132 10.45 -5.49 0.59
N GLN A 133 10.33 -5.35 -0.73
CA GLN A 133 9.24 -5.89 -1.52
C GLN A 133 9.78 -6.44 -2.83
N THR A 134 9.31 -7.64 -3.21
CA THR A 134 9.63 -8.29 -4.48
C THR A 134 8.35 -8.65 -5.19
N LEU A 135 8.26 -8.33 -6.48
CA LEU A 135 7.09 -8.61 -7.32
C LEU A 135 7.52 -9.36 -8.58
N ILE A 136 7.00 -10.57 -8.76
CA ILE A 136 7.25 -11.41 -9.94
C ILE A 136 5.95 -11.59 -10.73
N ASN A 137 6.01 -11.33 -12.03
CA ASN A 137 4.92 -11.63 -12.97
C ASN A 137 5.13 -13.05 -13.52
N VAL A 138 4.18 -13.94 -13.29
CA VAL A 138 4.17 -15.31 -13.81
C VAL A 138 3.23 -15.40 -15.00
N PRO A 139 3.73 -15.42 -16.25
CA PRO A 139 2.92 -15.41 -17.46
C PRO A 139 2.43 -16.82 -17.85
N ASN A 140 1.53 -16.89 -18.83
CA ASN A 140 1.04 -18.13 -19.46
C ASN A 140 0.39 -19.10 -18.45
N VAL A 141 -0.43 -18.54 -17.56
CA VAL A 141 -1.11 -19.29 -16.50
C VAL A 141 -2.62 -19.14 -16.54
N ASP A 142 -3.35 -20.16 -16.08
CA ASP A 142 -4.76 -20.07 -15.74
C ASP A 142 -4.92 -19.19 -14.48
N LYS A 143 -4.97 -17.89 -14.72
CA LYS A 143 -5.09 -16.88 -13.66
C LYS A 143 -6.36 -17.03 -12.81
N MET A 144 -7.41 -17.69 -13.31
CA MET A 144 -8.66 -17.87 -12.56
C MET A 144 -8.50 -18.92 -11.46
N ALA A 145 -7.66 -19.94 -11.69
CA ALA A 145 -7.37 -20.99 -10.72
C ALA A 145 -6.42 -20.54 -9.59
N SER A 146 -5.79 -19.35 -9.69
CA SER A 146 -4.86 -18.82 -8.67
C SER A 146 -5.45 -18.74 -7.25
N LYS A 147 -6.76 -18.49 -7.14
CA LYS A 147 -7.47 -18.39 -5.86
C LYS A 147 -8.06 -19.72 -5.35
N THR A 148 -8.16 -20.72 -6.21
CA THR A 148 -8.86 -21.98 -5.91
C THR A 148 -7.95 -23.21 -5.91
N ASN A 149 -6.75 -23.11 -6.48
CA ASN A 149 -5.79 -24.20 -6.48
C ASN A 149 -5.25 -24.46 -5.06
N ALA A 150 -5.56 -25.64 -4.52
CA ALA A 150 -5.25 -26.02 -3.15
C ALA A 150 -3.75 -26.00 -2.81
N LYS A 151 -2.87 -26.34 -3.77
CA LYS A 151 -1.42 -26.34 -3.54
C LYS A 151 -0.86 -24.93 -3.46
N ILE A 152 -1.39 -24.00 -4.26
CA ILE A 152 -1.03 -22.58 -4.17
C ILE A 152 -1.49 -22.00 -2.84
N GLN A 153 -2.72 -22.26 -2.42
CA GLN A 153 -3.22 -21.78 -1.12
C GLN A 153 -2.38 -22.32 0.05
N ALA A 154 -2.06 -23.62 0.02
CA ALA A 154 -1.20 -24.23 1.04
C ALA A 154 0.25 -23.67 1.02
N ALA A 155 0.76 -23.29 -0.15
CA ALA A 155 2.06 -22.64 -0.26
C ALA A 155 2.03 -21.22 0.31
N VAL A 156 1.01 -20.42 -0.04
CA VAL A 156 0.82 -19.07 0.50
C VAL A 156 0.72 -19.11 2.02
N GLU A 157 -0.14 -19.98 2.59
CA GLU A 157 -0.29 -20.10 4.04
C GLU A 157 1.02 -20.47 4.75
N ARG A 158 1.82 -21.36 4.13
CA ARG A 158 3.13 -21.73 4.66
C ARG A 158 4.09 -20.55 4.69
N GLU A 159 4.17 -19.80 3.59
CA GLU A 159 5.08 -18.65 3.49
C GLU A 159 4.62 -17.50 4.40
N GLU A 160 3.32 -17.23 4.50
CA GLU A 160 2.77 -16.26 5.46
C GLU A 160 3.11 -16.63 6.90
N LYS A 161 3.03 -17.93 7.25
CA LYS A 161 3.43 -18.40 8.59
C LYS A 161 4.94 -18.22 8.86
N LEU A 162 5.79 -18.37 7.84
CA LEU A 162 7.23 -18.14 7.95
C LEU A 162 7.57 -16.65 8.11
N LEU A 163 6.80 -15.78 7.45
CA LEU A 163 6.95 -14.32 7.51
C LEU A 163 6.40 -13.73 8.82
N GLY A 164 5.44 -14.40 9.47
CA GLY A 164 4.87 -13.96 10.73
C GLY A 164 4.22 -12.57 10.61
N ASP A 165 4.45 -11.72 11.61
CA ASP A 165 3.89 -10.36 11.65
C ASP A 165 4.73 -9.33 10.88
N THR A 166 5.88 -9.72 10.34
CA THR A 166 6.88 -8.81 9.75
C THR A 166 7.07 -9.02 8.25
N GLY A 167 6.21 -9.80 7.63
CA GLY A 167 6.09 -9.91 6.19
C GLY A 167 4.71 -10.33 5.74
N ARG A 168 4.49 -10.33 4.43
CA ARG A 168 3.24 -10.81 3.83
C ARG A 168 3.44 -11.28 2.40
N VAL A 169 2.45 -12.02 1.92
CA VAL A 169 2.32 -12.45 0.52
C VAL A 169 1.08 -11.81 -0.09
N LEU A 170 1.13 -11.49 -1.38
CA LEU A 170 -0.04 -11.08 -2.17
C LEU A 170 0.01 -11.74 -3.55
N LEU A 171 -0.96 -12.61 -3.82
CA LEU A 171 -1.20 -13.16 -5.15
C LEU A 171 -2.37 -12.42 -5.81
N ARG A 172 -2.15 -11.91 -7.02
CA ARG A 172 -3.18 -11.19 -7.77
C ARG A 172 -3.17 -11.58 -9.25
N PRO A 173 -4.31 -12.02 -9.82
CA PRO A 173 -4.43 -12.21 -11.26
C PRO A 173 -4.41 -10.85 -11.99
N SER A 174 -3.75 -10.78 -13.15
CA SER A 174 -3.82 -9.60 -14.02
C SER A 174 -5.22 -9.47 -14.63
N GLY A 175 -5.75 -8.25 -14.68
CA GLY A 175 -7.04 -7.97 -15.30
C GLY A 175 -6.99 -8.09 -16.83
N THR A 176 -5.87 -7.70 -17.43
CA THR A 176 -5.71 -7.55 -18.88
C THR A 176 -4.89 -8.66 -19.52
N GLU A 177 -4.01 -9.32 -18.76
CA GLU A 177 -3.05 -10.30 -19.28
C GLU A 177 -3.28 -11.69 -18.68
N PRO A 178 -2.87 -12.78 -19.35
CA PRO A 178 -2.91 -14.15 -18.82
C PRO A 178 -1.72 -14.40 -17.87
N LEU A 179 -1.61 -13.60 -16.81
CA LEU A 179 -0.55 -13.71 -15.82
C LEU A 179 -1.07 -13.56 -14.38
N VAL A 180 -0.33 -14.12 -13.43
CA VAL A 180 -0.50 -13.91 -11.99
C VAL A 180 0.69 -13.13 -11.45
N ARG A 181 0.40 -12.11 -10.66
CA ARG A 181 1.37 -11.30 -9.94
C ARG A 181 1.58 -11.90 -8.56
N VAL A 182 2.80 -12.31 -8.26
CA VAL A 182 3.22 -12.83 -6.97
C VAL A 182 4.06 -11.75 -6.31
N MET A 183 3.65 -11.27 -5.14
CA MET A 183 4.38 -10.26 -4.39
C MET A 183 4.67 -10.79 -2.99
N ALA A 184 5.87 -10.53 -2.49
CA ALA A 184 6.25 -10.77 -1.10
C ALA A 184 6.85 -9.49 -0.51
N GLU A 185 6.53 -9.23 0.76
CA GLU A 185 7.14 -8.20 1.58
C GLU A 185 7.73 -8.86 2.82
N ALA A 186 8.92 -8.45 3.24
CA ALA A 186 9.61 -9.04 4.38
C ALA A 186 10.56 -8.03 5.06
N GLU A 187 11.12 -8.39 6.21
CA GLU A 187 12.11 -7.53 6.91
C GLU A 187 13.38 -7.29 6.09
N THR A 188 13.77 -8.25 5.25
CA THR A 188 14.98 -8.17 4.43
C THR A 188 14.65 -8.43 2.97
N GLN A 189 15.41 -7.79 2.07
CA GLN A 189 15.26 -8.00 0.63
C GLN A 189 15.50 -9.46 0.25
N GLN A 190 16.51 -10.10 0.85
CA GLN A 190 16.81 -11.51 0.63
C GLN A 190 15.59 -12.40 0.94
N GLN A 191 14.93 -12.19 2.09
CA GLN A 191 13.76 -12.98 2.45
C GLN A 191 12.58 -12.73 1.51
N ALA A 192 12.34 -11.47 1.11
CA ALA A 192 11.30 -11.13 0.15
C ALA A 192 11.54 -11.82 -1.20
N ASP A 193 12.78 -11.79 -1.70
CA ASP A 193 13.19 -12.46 -2.94
C ASP A 193 12.97 -13.97 -2.86
N GLU A 194 13.49 -14.61 -1.80
CA GLU A 194 13.39 -16.05 -1.63
C GLU A 194 11.93 -16.55 -1.52
N VAL A 195 11.06 -15.83 -0.80
CA VAL A 195 9.64 -16.17 -0.70
C VAL A 195 8.94 -16.00 -2.05
N CYS A 196 9.18 -14.86 -2.72
CA CYS A 196 8.55 -14.54 -3.99
C CYS A 196 8.95 -15.57 -5.06
N ASP A 197 10.23 -15.94 -5.14
CA ASP A 197 10.75 -16.94 -6.07
C ASP A 197 10.14 -18.33 -5.84
N ARG A 198 10.02 -18.78 -4.58
CA ARG A 198 9.39 -20.07 -4.26
C ARG A 198 7.94 -20.11 -4.70
N LEU A 199 7.18 -19.07 -4.39
CA LEU A 199 5.76 -18.98 -4.76
C LEU A 199 5.59 -18.86 -6.27
N ALA A 200 6.41 -18.06 -6.94
CA ALA A 200 6.36 -17.89 -8.39
C ALA A 200 6.57 -19.23 -9.13
N LYS A 201 7.49 -20.08 -8.66
CA LYS A 201 7.71 -21.43 -9.21
C LYS A 201 6.47 -22.31 -9.07
N ILE A 202 5.86 -22.34 -7.87
CA ILE A 202 4.65 -23.12 -7.62
C ILE A 202 3.49 -22.65 -8.50
N VAL A 203 3.32 -21.33 -8.64
CA VAL A 203 2.30 -20.75 -9.53
C VAL A 203 2.54 -21.16 -10.98
N ALA A 204 3.79 -21.13 -11.45
CA ALA A 204 4.14 -21.52 -12.80
C ALA A 204 3.90 -23.03 -13.07
N GLU A 205 4.22 -23.88 -12.10
CA GLU A 205 4.03 -25.35 -12.21
C GLU A 205 2.55 -25.74 -12.15
N GLU A 206 1.77 -25.12 -11.26
CA GLU A 206 0.40 -25.55 -10.98
C GLU A 206 -0.65 -24.90 -11.86
N LEU A 207 -0.33 -23.77 -12.51
CA LEU A 207 -1.27 -23.04 -13.35
C LEU A 207 -0.88 -22.98 -14.83
N ALA A 208 0.16 -23.70 -15.27
CA ALA A 208 0.59 -23.69 -16.67
C ALA A 208 -0.57 -23.97 -17.64
N LEU A 209 -0.69 -23.13 -18.67
CA LEU A 209 -1.61 -23.30 -19.81
C LEU A 209 -1.00 -24.14 -20.92
#